data_AF-A0A371KE55-F1
#
_entry.id   AF-A0A371KE55-F1
#
_cell.length_a   1.000
_cell.length_b   1.000
_cell.length_c   1.000
_cell.angle_alpha   90.00
_cell.angle_beta   90.00
_cell.angle_gamma   90.00
#
_symmetry.space_group_name_H-M   'P 1'
#
loop_
_entity.id
_entity.type
_entity.pdbx_description
1 polymer ?
#
loop_
_entity_poly.entity_id
_entity_poly.type
_entity_poly.pdbx_seq_one_letter_code
_entity_poly.pdbx_strand_id
1 'polypeptide(L)'
;QHYYYQQLSQAEKENYLLLYDNLSAFHEVTSLAPASKHSLMKTIDAFMMDNPAFFWITSAYYRLERSDQVAFVTFPLPEEVEQTYHRLQAIGDDIIADMPATNDYERVRYFYEWNIKQTDYNRAAFEAYQSGHEALIASNQDIRSVFLDHLS
;
A
#
# COMPACT_ATOMS: atom_id res chain seq x y z
N GLN A 1 -0.22 -1.57 -17.64
CA GLN A 1 0.89 -0.71 -18.13
C GLN A 1 1.20 0.28 -17.02
N HIS A 2 2.45 0.36 -16.56
CA HIS A 2 2.87 1.25 -15.47
C HIS A 2 3.31 2.61 -16.04
N TYR A 3 2.58 3.66 -15.71
CA TYR A 3 2.73 5.00 -16.31
C TYR A 3 3.98 5.72 -15.79
N TYR A 4 4.27 5.61 -14.50
CA TYR A 4 5.43 6.27 -13.90
C TYR A 4 6.74 5.56 -14.26
N TYR A 5 6.72 4.23 -14.37
CA TYR A 5 7.83 3.42 -14.87
C TYR A 5 8.36 3.92 -16.23
N GLN A 6 7.47 4.32 -17.14
CA GLN A 6 7.87 4.79 -18.47
C GLN A 6 8.67 6.09 -18.44
N GLN A 7 8.53 6.89 -17.37
CA GLN A 7 9.21 8.18 -17.18
C GLN A 7 10.57 8.05 -16.49
N LEU A 8 10.98 6.83 -16.16
CA LEU A 8 12.25 6.51 -15.53
C LEU A 8 13.36 6.34 -16.57
N SER A 9 14.58 6.75 -16.20
CA SER A 9 15.79 6.38 -16.95
C SER A 9 16.05 4.87 -16.84
N GLN A 10 16.96 4.34 -17.66
CA GLN A 10 17.25 2.90 -17.65
C GLN A 10 17.72 2.41 -16.26
N ALA A 11 18.62 3.15 -15.61
CA ALA A 11 19.09 2.82 -14.26
C ALA A 11 17.98 2.89 -13.20
N GLU A 12 17.07 3.87 -13.31
CA GLU A 12 15.90 3.99 -12.43
C GLU A 12 14.92 2.82 -12.64
N LYS A 13 14.73 2.38 -13.89
CA LYS A 13 13.89 1.22 -14.21
C LYS A 13 14.43 -0.08 -13.61
N GLU A 14 15.74 -0.26 -13.58
CA GLU A 14 16.36 -1.44 -12.96
C GLU A 14 16.09 -1.47 -11.45
N ASN A 15 16.29 -0.34 -10.77
CA ASN A 15 15.92 -0.21 -9.36
C ASN A 15 14.41 -0.39 -9.12
N TYR A 16 13.55 0.12 -10.01
CA TYR A 16 12.11 -0.10 -9.93
C TYR A 16 11.75 -1.59 -9.97
N LEU A 17 12.37 -2.35 -10.90
CA LEU A 17 12.09 -3.78 -11.03
C LEU A 17 12.59 -4.55 -9.80
N LEU A 18 13.73 -4.16 -9.22
CA LEU A 18 14.19 -4.73 -7.95
C LEU A 18 13.19 -4.52 -6.81
N LEU A 19 12.55 -3.35 -6.74
CA LEU A 19 11.47 -3.10 -5.76
C LEU A 19 10.30 -4.03 -6.01
N TYR A 20 9.85 -4.12 -7.27
CA TYR A 20 8.72 -4.96 -7.65
C TYR A 20 8.95 -6.42 -7.30
N ASP A 21 10.09 -6.98 -7.67
CA ASP A 21 10.41 -8.39 -7.43
C ASP A 21 10.50 -8.71 -5.93
N ASN A 22 11.14 -7.84 -5.14
CA ASN A 22 11.29 -8.06 -3.69
C ASN A 22 9.96 -7.93 -2.94
N LEU A 23 9.19 -6.87 -3.20
CA LEU A 23 7.91 -6.68 -2.52
C LEU A 23 6.85 -7.70 -2.95
N SER A 24 6.87 -8.15 -4.21
CA SER A 24 6.01 -9.26 -4.65
C SER A 24 6.33 -10.57 -3.95
N ALA A 25 7.58 -10.74 -3.49
CA ALA A 25 8.03 -11.85 -2.67
C ALA A 25 7.92 -11.57 -1.15
N PHE A 26 7.28 -10.47 -0.76
CA PHE A 26 7.14 -10.04 0.64
C PHE A 26 8.46 -9.88 1.38
N HIS A 27 9.52 -9.45 0.69
CA HIS A 27 10.78 -9.07 1.31
C HIS A 27 10.73 -7.59 1.73
N GLU A 28 10.95 -7.33 3.01
CA GLU A 28 10.91 -5.96 3.55
C GLU A 28 12.04 -5.07 3.01
N VAL A 29 13.24 -5.63 2.83
CA VAL A 29 14.45 -4.88 2.52
C VAL A 29 14.86 -5.14 1.08
N THR A 30 14.94 -4.09 0.28
CA THR A 30 15.46 -4.12 -1.09
C THR A 30 16.80 -3.40 -1.16
N SER A 31 17.82 -4.08 -1.69
CA SER A 31 19.08 -3.44 -2.06
C SER A 31 18.96 -2.83 -3.46
N LEU A 32 19.25 -1.54 -3.57
CA LEU A 32 19.19 -0.78 -4.81
C LEU A 32 20.61 -0.45 -5.29
N ALA A 33 20.76 -0.34 -6.61
CA ALA A 33 21.95 0.24 -7.19
C ALA A 33 22.15 1.67 -6.66
N PRO A 34 23.37 2.04 -6.20
CA PRO A 34 23.64 3.37 -5.69
C PRO A 34 23.35 4.44 -6.74
N ALA A 35 22.58 5.45 -6.35
CA ALA A 35 22.24 6.59 -7.20
C ALA A 35 22.11 7.86 -6.36
N SER A 36 21.87 8.99 -7.04
CA SER A 36 21.56 10.23 -6.34
C SER A 36 20.28 10.07 -5.53
N LYS A 37 20.17 10.79 -4.40
CA LYS A 37 18.95 10.78 -3.57
C LYS A 37 17.70 11.09 -4.40
N HIS A 38 17.80 12.07 -5.31
CA HIS A 38 16.69 12.45 -6.18
C HIS A 38 16.24 11.29 -7.08
N SER A 39 17.19 10.57 -7.69
CA SER A 39 16.88 9.44 -8.57
C SER A 39 16.28 8.26 -7.81
N LEU A 40 16.79 7.96 -6.61
CA LEU A 40 16.22 6.92 -5.74
C LEU A 40 14.80 7.28 -5.31
N MET A 41 14.56 8.50 -4.84
CA MET A 41 13.23 8.96 -4.46
C MET A 41 12.26 8.91 -5.63
N LYS A 42 12.66 9.43 -6.80
CA LYS A 42 11.84 9.36 -8.02
C LYS A 42 11.47 7.93 -8.38
N THR A 43 12.39 6.98 -8.22
CA THR A 43 12.16 5.55 -8.48
C THR A 43 11.16 4.96 -7.48
N ILE A 44 11.32 5.24 -6.19
CA ILE A 44 10.43 4.76 -5.13
C ILE A 44 9.02 5.36 -5.31
N ASP A 45 8.92 6.65 -5.59
CA ASP A 45 7.65 7.33 -5.83
C ASP A 45 6.95 6.74 -7.06
N ALA A 46 7.68 6.55 -8.17
CA ALA A 46 7.14 5.91 -9.37
C ALA A 46 6.63 4.49 -9.07
N PHE A 47 7.38 3.72 -8.31
CA PHE A 47 7.00 2.38 -7.88
C PHE A 47 5.71 2.39 -7.05
N MET A 48 5.63 3.24 -6.02
CA MET A 48 4.45 3.32 -5.14
C MET A 48 3.20 3.77 -5.89
N MET A 49 3.33 4.72 -6.82
CA MET A 49 2.20 5.25 -7.59
C MET A 49 1.68 4.26 -8.62
N ASP A 50 2.57 3.47 -9.24
CA ASP A 50 2.19 2.44 -10.19
C ASP A 50 1.69 1.15 -9.52
N ASN A 51 1.99 0.94 -8.24
CA ASN A 51 1.66 -0.26 -7.48
C ASN A 51 0.97 0.06 -6.14
N PRO A 52 -0.21 0.71 -6.17
CA PRO A 52 -0.91 1.14 -4.95
C PRO A 52 -1.28 -0.03 -4.02
N ALA A 53 -1.37 -1.26 -4.54
CA ALA A 53 -1.57 -2.46 -3.73
C ALA A 53 -0.52 -2.62 -2.61
N PHE A 54 0.75 -2.25 -2.88
CA PHE A 54 1.82 -2.34 -1.88
C PHE A 54 1.71 -1.26 -0.81
N PHE A 55 1.14 -0.10 -1.12
CA PHE A 55 0.83 0.90 -0.10
C PHE A 55 -0.13 0.35 0.96
N TRP A 56 -1.10 -0.47 0.54
CA TRP A 56 -2.13 -0.99 1.44
C TRP A 56 -1.66 -2.13 2.36
N ILE A 57 -0.64 -2.88 1.97
CA ILE A 57 -0.08 -3.97 2.79
C ILE A 57 1.17 -3.58 3.58
N THR A 58 1.68 -2.37 3.39
CA THR A 58 2.84 -1.84 4.12
C THR A 58 2.39 -0.82 5.16
N SER A 59 3.27 -0.44 6.08
CA SER A 59 2.94 0.50 7.18
C SER A 59 2.87 1.99 6.75
N ALA A 60 2.36 2.31 5.55
CA ALA A 60 2.27 3.65 4.93
C ALA A 60 3.59 4.43 4.75
N TYR A 61 4.69 3.97 5.34
CA TYR A 61 6.00 4.61 5.33
C TYR A 61 7.08 3.63 4.90
N TYR A 62 8.08 4.13 4.17
CA TYR A 62 9.32 3.40 3.88
C TYR A 62 10.50 4.12 4.52
N ARG A 63 11.59 3.37 4.75
CA ARG A 63 12.87 3.93 5.19
C ARG A 63 13.88 3.81 4.07
N LEU A 64 14.56 4.91 3.73
CA LEU A 64 15.65 4.93 2.75
C LEU A 64 16.98 5.17 3.47
N GLU A 65 17.89 4.19 3.37
CA GLU A 65 19.25 4.27 3.89
C GLU A 65 20.24 4.31 2.71
N ARG A 66 21.13 5.30 2.67
CA ARG A 66 22.01 5.55 1.51
C ARG A 66 23.40 6.02 1.91
N SER A 67 24.41 5.46 1.24
CA SER A 67 25.76 6.01 1.14
C SER A 67 26.16 6.15 -0.34
N ASP A 68 27.43 6.49 -0.62
CA ASP A 68 27.94 6.51 -1.99
C ASP A 68 28.07 5.12 -2.62
N GLN A 69 28.06 4.06 -1.80
CA GLN A 69 28.29 2.68 -2.25
C GLN A 69 27.09 1.76 -2.07
N VAL A 70 26.12 2.14 -1.23
CA VAL A 70 24.95 1.30 -0.94
C VAL A 70 23.68 2.15 -0.88
N ALA A 71 22.57 1.56 -1.32
CA ALA A 71 21.24 2.09 -1.11
C ALA A 71 20.32 0.93 -0.70
N PHE A 72 19.58 1.11 0.39
CA PHE A 72 18.57 0.17 0.86
C PHE A 72 17.27 0.91 1.08
N VAL A 73 16.17 0.28 0.67
CA VAL A 73 14.84 0.71 1.09
C VAL A 73 14.17 -0.40 1.86
N THR A 74 13.55 -0.03 2.99
CA THR A 74 12.80 -0.92 3.85
C THR A 74 11.34 -0.53 3.82
N PHE A 75 10.49 -1.46 3.41
CA PHE A 75 9.04 -1.38 3.55
C PHE A 75 8.64 -2.32 4.69
N PRO A 76 8.26 -1.80 5.86
CA PRO A 76 7.82 -2.65 6.95
C PRO A 76 6.56 -3.41 6.53
N LEU A 77 6.60 -4.73 6.68
CA LEU A 77 5.48 -5.60 6.39
C LEU A 77 4.86 -6.08 7.71
N PRO A 78 3.53 -6.21 7.78
CA PRO A 78 2.90 -6.80 8.95
C PRO A 78 3.24 -8.29 9.06
N GLU A 79 3.05 -8.84 10.26
CA GLU A 79 3.03 -10.29 10.43
C GLU A 79 1.97 -10.92 9.51
N GLU A 80 2.25 -12.14 9.03
CA GLU A 80 1.34 -12.88 8.13
C GLU A 80 0.95 -12.13 6.83
N VAL A 81 1.84 -11.27 6.32
CA VAL A 81 1.59 -10.43 5.14
C VAL A 81 1.11 -11.22 3.92
N GLU A 82 1.66 -12.40 3.63
CA GLU A 82 1.29 -13.22 2.47
C GLU A 82 -0.16 -13.70 2.59
N GLN A 83 -0.52 -14.27 3.75
CA GLN A 83 -1.89 -14.72 4.02
C GLN A 83 -2.87 -13.55 3.99
N THR A 84 -2.47 -12.42 4.58
CA THR A 84 -3.26 -11.18 4.60
C THR A 84 -3.49 -10.68 3.17
N TYR A 85 -2.44 -10.64 2.34
CA TYR A 85 -2.53 -10.23 0.94
C TYR A 85 -3.50 -11.11 0.15
N HIS A 86 -3.38 -12.44 0.26
CA HIS A 86 -4.28 -13.35 -0.45
C HIS A 86 -5.74 -13.23 0.02
N ARG A 87 -5.97 -13.00 1.32
CA ARG A 87 -7.32 -12.76 1.84
C ARG A 87 -7.90 -11.45 1.29
N LEU A 88 -7.11 -10.39 1.23
CA LEU A 88 -7.53 -9.11 0.64
C LEU A 88 -7.80 -9.22 -0.87
N GLN A 89 -7.00 -9.99 -1.61
CA GLN A 89 -7.26 -10.26 -3.03
C GLN A 89 -8.60 -10.99 -3.22
N ALA A 90 -8.84 -12.04 -2.44
CA ALA A 90 -10.10 -12.80 -2.52
C ALA A 90 -11.34 -11.92 -2.22
N ILE A 91 -11.26 -11.07 -1.18
CA ILE A 91 -12.32 -10.10 -0.88
C ILE A 91 -12.53 -9.14 -2.06
N GLY A 92 -11.44 -8.63 -2.66
CA GLY A 92 -11.51 -7.76 -3.84
C GLY A 92 -12.18 -8.44 -5.03
N ASP A 93 -11.82 -9.70 -5.31
CA ASP A 93 -12.42 -10.50 -6.38
C ASP A 93 -13.93 -10.70 -6.16
N ASP A 94 -14.35 -10.99 -4.93
CA ASP A 94 -15.76 -11.15 -4.56
C ASP A 94 -16.54 -9.83 -4.77
N ILE A 95 -15.99 -8.69 -4.35
CA ILE A 95 -16.59 -7.36 -4.54
C ILE A 95 -16.76 -7.07 -6.04
N ILE A 96 -15.75 -7.37 -6.86
CA ILE A 96 -15.80 -7.14 -8.31
C ILE A 96 -16.82 -8.07 -8.97
N ALA A 97 -16.92 -9.33 -8.53
CA ALA A 97 -17.87 -10.30 -9.06
C ALA A 97 -19.33 -9.88 -8.80
N ASP A 98 -19.59 -9.25 -7.65
CA ASP A 98 -20.92 -8.77 -7.26
C ASP A 98 -21.27 -7.38 -7.83
N MET A 99 -20.30 -6.69 -8.45
CA MET A 99 -20.50 -5.35 -8.99
C MET A 99 -21.50 -5.35 -10.16
N PRO A 100 -22.46 -4.41 -10.19
CA PRO A 100 -23.42 -4.32 -11.30
C PRO A 100 -22.73 -4.01 -12.63
N ALA A 101 -23.02 -4.80 -13.66
CA ALA A 101 -22.41 -4.64 -14.99
C ALA A 101 -23.09 -3.58 -15.89
N THR A 102 -24.07 -2.84 -15.37
CA THR A 102 -24.99 -2.00 -16.16
C THR A 102 -24.35 -0.74 -16.77
N ASN A 103 -23.83 0.16 -15.93
CA ASN A 103 -23.17 1.41 -16.35
C ASN A 103 -22.18 1.89 -15.29
N ASP A 104 -21.32 2.84 -15.66
CA ASP A 104 -20.25 3.34 -14.78
C ASP A 104 -20.79 3.99 -13.49
N TYR A 105 -21.94 4.67 -13.56
CA TYR A 105 -22.55 5.27 -12.37
C TYR A 105 -22.95 4.21 -11.34
N GLU A 106 -23.62 3.14 -11.75
CA GLU A 106 -24.02 2.06 -10.85
C GLU A 106 -22.82 1.30 -10.29
N ARG A 107 -21.76 1.12 -11.08
CA ARG A 107 -20.49 0.53 -10.61
C ARG A 107 -19.85 1.38 -9.53
N VAL A 108 -19.70 2.68 -9.77
CA VAL A 108 -19.13 3.62 -8.80
C VAL A 108 -19.97 3.66 -7.54
N ARG A 109 -21.30 3.78 -7.69
CA ARG A 109 -22.25 3.77 -6.58
C ARG A 109 -22.13 2.50 -5.75
N TYR A 110 -22.03 1.33 -6.38
CA TYR A 110 -21.85 0.06 -5.70
C TYR A 110 -20.62 0.07 -4.78
N PHE A 111 -19.46 0.49 -5.27
CA PHE A 111 -18.25 0.55 -4.44
C PHE A 111 -18.38 1.53 -3.26
N TYR A 112 -19.00 2.70 -3.48
CA TYR A 112 -19.26 3.65 -2.39
C TYR A 112 -20.19 3.06 -1.32
N GLU A 113 -21.31 2.48 -1.73
CA GLU A 113 -22.25 1.87 -0.79
C GLU A 113 -21.65 0.67 -0.07
N TRP A 114 -20.85 -0.15 -0.76
CA TRP A 114 -20.16 -1.29 -0.17
C TRP A 114 -19.21 -0.82 0.94
N ASN A 115 -18.32 0.13 0.64
CA ASN A 115 -17.38 0.67 1.64
C ASN A 115 -18.10 1.24 2.86
N ILE A 116 -19.15 2.06 2.64
CA ILE A 116 -19.94 2.63 3.74
C ILE A 116 -20.55 1.53 4.62
N LYS A 117 -21.04 0.43 4.04
CA LYS A 117 -21.68 -0.66 4.79
C LYS A 117 -20.70 -1.56 5.53
N GLN A 118 -19.46 -1.67 5.06
CA GLN A 118 -18.43 -2.55 5.64
C GLN A 118 -17.48 -1.82 6.59
N THR A 119 -17.53 -0.49 6.63
CA THR A 119 -16.70 0.32 7.52
C THR A 119 -17.36 0.44 8.88
N ASP A 120 -16.78 -0.21 9.89
CA ASP A 120 -17.15 -0.03 11.29
C ASP A 120 -16.23 0.98 11.96
N TYR A 121 -16.82 2.04 12.53
CA TYR A 121 -16.05 3.11 13.17
C TYR A 121 -15.45 2.68 14.52
N ASN A 122 -14.15 2.87 14.68
CA ASN A 122 -13.35 2.57 15.85
C ASN A 122 -13.56 3.61 16.94
N ARG A 123 -14.64 3.39 17.69
CA ARG A 123 -15.01 4.24 18.81
C ARG A 123 -13.88 4.39 19.84
N ALA A 124 -13.11 3.33 20.10
CA ALA A 124 -12.02 3.37 21.07
C ALA A 124 -10.88 4.30 20.61
N ALA A 125 -10.51 4.26 19.33
CA ALA A 125 -9.55 5.19 18.75
C ALA A 125 -10.06 6.64 18.81
N PHE A 126 -11.34 6.87 18.55
CA PHE A 126 -11.96 8.19 18.67
C PHE A 126 -11.98 8.71 20.11
N GLU A 127 -12.31 7.87 21.10
CA GLU A 127 -12.27 8.24 22.52
C GLU A 127 -10.84 8.50 23.00
N ALA A 128 -9.87 7.72 22.52
CA ALA A 128 -8.45 7.94 22.79
C ALA A 128 -7.96 9.29 22.24
N TYR A 129 -8.37 9.67 21.03
CA TYR A 129 -8.11 11.01 20.47
C TYR A 129 -8.63 12.12 21.39
N GLN A 130 -9.89 12.04 21.79
CA GLN A 130 -10.51 13.05 22.65
C GLN A 130 -9.78 13.21 24.00
N SER A 131 -9.09 12.16 24.45
CA SER A 131 -8.28 12.17 25.67
C SER A 131 -6.83 12.67 25.50
N GLY A 132 -6.42 13.05 24.28
CA GLY A 132 -5.07 13.56 23.98
C GLY A 132 -4.04 12.51 23.60
N HIS A 133 -4.44 11.26 23.33
CA HIS A 133 -3.54 10.17 22.92
C HIS A 133 -3.50 10.04 21.39
N GLU A 134 -2.98 11.05 20.69
CA GLU A 134 -3.00 11.16 19.22
C GLU A 134 -2.33 9.97 18.49
N ALA A 135 -1.33 9.34 19.10
CA ALA A 135 -0.64 8.19 18.50
C ALA A 135 -1.52 6.95 18.32
N LEU A 136 -2.62 6.83 19.07
CA LEU A 136 -3.57 5.71 18.97
C LEU A 136 -4.56 5.85 17.81
N ILE A 137 -4.59 7.01 17.15
CA ILE A 137 -5.48 7.26 16.00
C ILE A 137 -4.91 6.65 14.75
N ALA A 138 -3.59 6.74 14.56
CA ALA A 138 -2.93 6.22 13.37
C ALA A 138 -2.81 4.68 13.41
N SER A 139 -2.90 4.06 14.58
CA SER A 139 -2.93 2.60 14.69
C SER A 139 -4.26 2.07 14.15
N ASN A 140 -4.18 1.12 13.21
CA ASN A 140 -5.32 0.44 12.60
C ASN A 140 -6.15 1.33 11.66
N GLN A 141 -5.51 2.19 10.88
CA GLN A 141 -6.14 3.01 9.82
C GLN A 141 -5.63 2.61 8.43
N ASP A 142 -5.49 1.33 8.18
CA ASP A 142 -5.11 0.79 6.88
C ASP A 142 -6.21 -0.11 6.31
N ILE A 143 -6.01 -0.68 5.12
CA ILE A 143 -7.03 -1.49 4.44
C ILE A 143 -7.57 -2.64 5.28
N ARG A 144 -6.77 -3.16 6.23
CA ARG A 144 -7.16 -4.26 7.11
C ARG A 144 -8.24 -3.82 8.08
N SER A 145 -8.24 -2.56 8.52
CA SER A 145 -9.26 -2.04 9.44
C SER A 145 -10.67 -2.06 8.84
N VAL A 146 -10.79 -1.91 7.52
CA VAL A 146 -12.07 -1.94 6.80
C VAL A 146 -12.43 -3.37 6.38
N PHE A 147 -11.49 -4.13 5.81
CA PHE A 147 -11.81 -5.41 5.18
C PHE A 147 -11.63 -6.64 6.06
N LEU A 148 -10.84 -6.55 7.14
CA LEU A 148 -10.48 -7.70 7.97
C LEU A 148 -10.89 -7.52 9.43
N ASP A 149 -10.51 -6.39 10.02
CA ASP A 149 -10.56 -6.17 11.46
C ASP A 149 -11.84 -5.47 11.90
N HIS A 150 -12.52 -4.74 10.99
CA HIS A 150 -13.71 -3.92 11.28
C HIS A 150 -13.49 -2.93 12.44
N LEU A 151 -12.38 -2.19 12.36
CA LEU A 151 -11.88 -1.25 13.37
C LEU A 151 -11.39 0.06 12.74
N SER A 152 -12.17 0.64 11.82
CA SER A 152 -11.76 1.77 10.98
C SER A 152 -12.09 3.15 11.51
#